data_AF-A0A497L1A8-F1
#
_entry.id   AF-A0A497L1A8-F1
#
_cell.length_a   1.000
_cell.length_b   1.000
_cell.length_c   1.000
_cell.angle_alpha   90.00
_cell.angle_beta   90.00
_cell.angle_gamma   90.00
#
_symmetry.space_group_name_H-M   'P 1'
#
loop_
_entity.id
_entity.type
_entity.pdbx_description
1 polymer ?
#
loop_
_entity_poly.entity_id
_entity_poly.type
_entity_poly.pdbx_seq_one_letter_code
_entity_poly.pdbx_strand_id
1 'polypeptide(L)'
;MVPEEPWPFILPLPKEPAEQYRVLLSAFSSEIALKLLGHMRLRGRTYQRELLEALREHSTKSVLKYLRMLSEAGLVEEGMEKRRVEGRTVWVKWYSPTFLGRWLILLLTPREELSPKQI
;
A
#
# COMPACT_ATOMS: atom_id res chain seq x y z
N MET A 1 -4.83 5.21 34.77
CA MET A 1 -4.58 4.93 33.34
C MET A 1 -3.07 4.87 33.18
N VAL A 2 -2.50 3.68 33.01
CA VAL A 2 -1.05 3.55 32.76
C VAL A 2 -0.83 4.13 31.35
N PRO A 3 0.02 5.14 31.16
CA PRO A 3 0.31 5.62 29.82
C PRO A 3 0.91 4.45 29.02
N GLU A 4 0.29 4.13 27.89
CA GLU A 4 0.83 3.11 26.99
C GLU A 4 2.25 3.52 26.59
N GLU A 5 3.19 2.59 26.73
CA GLU A 5 4.57 2.81 26.36
C GLU A 5 4.65 3.03 24.84
N PRO A 6 5.25 4.15 24.37
CA PRO A 6 5.26 4.50 22.96
C PRO A 6 5.98 3.41 22.16
N TRP A 7 5.37 2.96 21.05
CA TRP A 7 5.96 1.97 20.15
C TRP A 7 6.97 2.66 19.21
N PRO A 8 8.29 2.44 19.39
CA PRO A 8 9.27 3.06 18.52
C PRO A 8 9.21 2.42 17.13
N PHE A 9 9.09 3.25 16.09
CA PHE A 9 9.08 2.81 14.70
C PHE A 9 10.19 3.50 13.92
N ILE A 10 10.94 2.74 13.11
CA ILE A 10 11.94 3.28 12.21
C ILE A 10 11.35 3.26 10.80
N LEU A 11 11.15 4.44 10.22
CA LEU A 11 10.76 4.58 8.82
C LEU A 11 12.00 4.89 7.98
N PRO A 12 12.54 3.93 7.21
CA PRO A 12 13.58 4.26 6.25
C PRO A 12 13.01 5.21 5.19
N LEU A 13 13.78 6.23 4.84
CA LEU A 13 13.42 7.20 3.82
C LEU A 13 14.55 7.33 2.79
N PRO A 14 14.24 7.80 1.57
CA PRO A 14 15.26 8.17 0.59
C PRO A 14 16.29 9.15 1.16
N LYS A 15 17.51 9.15 0.64
CA LYS A 15 18.56 10.07 1.12
C LYS A 15 18.26 11.52 0.74
N GLU A 16 17.73 11.72 -0.47
CA GLU A 16 17.48 13.05 -1.02
C GLU A 16 16.19 13.67 -0.45
N PRO A 17 16.23 14.87 0.15
CA PRO A 17 15.06 15.47 0.79
C PRO A 17 13.84 15.57 -0.13
N ALA A 18 14.02 15.94 -1.40
CA ALA A 18 12.93 16.04 -2.36
C ALA A 18 12.18 14.69 -2.55
N GLU A 19 12.91 13.58 -2.52
CA GLU A 19 12.33 12.24 -2.61
C GLU A 19 11.64 11.82 -1.32
N GLN A 20 12.16 12.25 -0.16
CA GLN A 20 11.49 12.05 1.13
C GLN A 20 10.13 12.74 1.12
N TYR A 21 10.07 14.02 0.71
CA TYR A 21 8.81 14.76 0.61
C TYR A 21 7.85 14.09 -0.37
N ARG A 22 8.34 13.65 -1.54
CA ARG A 22 7.52 12.91 -2.51
C ARG A 22 6.89 11.67 -1.90
N VAL A 23 7.67 10.86 -1.16
CA VAL A 23 7.20 9.65 -0.48
C VAL A 23 6.14 9.99 0.58
N LEU A 24 6.48 10.90 1.50
CA LEU A 24 5.61 11.24 2.63
C LEU A 24 4.30 11.88 2.15
N LEU A 25 4.37 12.85 1.24
CA LEU A 25 3.18 13.50 0.71
C LEU A 25 2.31 12.52 -0.09
N SER A 26 2.90 11.58 -0.83
CA SER A 26 2.11 10.57 -1.55
C SER A 26 1.38 9.65 -0.58
N ALA A 27 2.07 9.11 0.43
CA ALA A 27 1.47 8.19 1.41
C ALA A 27 0.39 8.86 2.27
N PHE A 28 0.64 10.08 2.74
CA PHE A 28 -0.21 10.77 3.72
C PHE A 28 -1.12 11.86 3.11
N SER A 29 -1.22 11.93 1.78
CA SER A 29 -2.05 12.94 1.09
C SER A 29 -3.55 12.82 1.36
N SER A 30 -4.04 11.61 1.63
CA SER A 30 -5.47 11.36 1.83
C SER A 30 -5.75 10.04 2.52
N GLU A 31 -6.96 9.91 3.06
CA GLU A 31 -7.48 8.66 3.60
C GLU A 31 -7.47 7.51 2.56
N ILE A 32 -7.73 7.81 1.28
CA ILE A 32 -7.73 6.80 0.21
C ILE A 32 -6.32 6.21 0.03
N ALA A 33 -5.28 7.04 0.05
CA ALA A 33 -3.90 6.59 -0.06
C ALA A 33 -3.51 5.66 1.10
N LEU A 34 -3.88 6.03 2.33
CA LEU A 34 -3.64 5.23 3.53
C LEU A 34 -4.39 3.89 3.48
N LYS A 35 -5.68 3.93 3.14
CA LYS A 35 -6.49 2.71 2.98
C LYS A 35 -5.91 1.80 1.91
N LEU A 36 -5.45 2.33 0.77
CA LEU A 36 -4.86 1.50 -0.28
C LEU A 36 -3.60 0.79 0.20
N LEU A 37 -2.70 1.48 0.90
CA LEU A 37 -1.54 0.84 1.51
C LEU A 37 -1.97 -0.23 2.52
N GLY A 38 -2.89 0.09 3.43
CA GLY A 38 -3.35 -0.84 4.47
C GLY A 38 -4.06 -2.11 3.94
N HIS A 39 -4.71 -2.04 2.77
CA HIS A 39 -5.37 -3.21 2.15
C HIS A 39 -4.43 -4.02 1.24
N MET A 40 -3.20 -3.57 1.00
CA MET A 40 -2.24 -4.36 0.24
C MET A 40 -1.62 -5.47 1.09
N ARG A 41 -1.33 -6.60 0.45
CA ARG A 41 -0.57 -7.69 1.08
C ARG A 41 0.84 -7.18 1.35
N LEU A 42 1.33 -7.37 2.58
CA LEU A 42 2.70 -6.99 2.94
C LEU A 42 3.74 -7.68 2.04
N ARG A 43 3.48 -8.92 1.61
CA ARG A 43 4.29 -9.67 0.64
C ARG A 43 3.39 -10.25 -0.44
N GLY A 44 3.86 -10.17 -1.69
CA GLY A 44 3.13 -10.68 -2.86
C GLY A 44 2.19 -9.65 -3.49
N ARG A 45 1.36 -10.14 -4.40
CA ARG A 45 0.51 -9.30 -5.27
C ARG A 45 -0.88 -9.10 -4.67
N THR A 46 -1.38 -7.87 -4.70
CA THR A 46 -2.80 -7.53 -4.53
C THR A 46 -3.38 -7.09 -5.87
N TYR A 47 -4.47 -7.70 -6.30
CA TYR A 47 -5.09 -7.37 -7.59
C TYR A 47 -5.89 -6.07 -7.50
N GLN A 48 -5.92 -5.32 -8.61
CA GLN A 48 -6.68 -4.06 -8.69
C GLN A 48 -8.15 -4.26 -8.30
N ARG A 49 -8.76 -5.38 -8.70
CA ARG A 49 -10.15 -5.70 -8.36
C ARG A 49 -10.36 -5.80 -6.84
N GLU A 50 -9.44 -6.42 -6.12
CA GLU A 50 -9.51 -6.54 -4.65
C GLU A 50 -9.47 -5.16 -3.99
N LEU A 51 -8.60 -4.27 -4.47
CA LEU A 51 -8.50 -2.89 -3.96
C LEU A 51 -9.73 -2.04 -4.29
N LEU A 52 -10.32 -2.22 -5.48
CA LEU A 52 -11.56 -1.55 -5.86
C LEU A 52 -12.76 -2.05 -5.04
N GLU A 53 -12.82 -3.36 -4.73
CA GLU A 53 -13.85 -3.93 -3.87
C GLU A 53 -13.68 -3.48 -2.41
N ALA A 54 -12.45 -3.41 -1.91
CA ALA A 54 -12.15 -2.94 -0.55
C ALA A 54 -12.49 -1.46 -0.33
N LEU A 55 -12.35 -0.62 -1.37
CA LEU A 55 -12.62 0.82 -1.34
C LEU A 55 -13.88 1.19 -2.15
N ARG A 56 -14.90 0.33 -2.11
CA ARG A 56 -16.14 0.48 -2.92
C ARG A 56 -16.93 1.77 -2.63
N GLU A 57 -16.71 2.40 -1.48
CA GLU A 57 -17.29 3.70 -1.12
C GLU A 57 -16.67 4.88 -1.88
N HIS A 58 -15.51 4.65 -2.52
CA HIS A 58 -14.80 5.64 -3.31
C HIS A 58 -14.98 5.39 -4.80
N SER A 59 -14.87 6.45 -5.60
CA SER A 59 -14.95 6.31 -7.06
C SER A 59 -13.74 5.52 -7.60
N THR A 60 -13.97 4.65 -8.59
CA THR A 60 -12.90 3.94 -9.31
C THR A 60 -11.82 4.90 -9.82
N LYS A 61 -12.22 6.07 -10.34
CA LYS A 61 -11.28 7.09 -10.82
C LYS A 61 -10.36 7.59 -9.70
N SER A 62 -10.90 7.82 -8.50
CA SER A 62 -10.11 8.24 -7.33
C SER A 62 -9.14 7.16 -6.92
N VAL A 63 -9.59 5.91 -6.80
CA VAL A 63 -8.73 4.77 -6.41
C VAL A 63 -7.57 4.60 -7.40
N LEU A 64 -7.86 4.61 -8.71
CA LEU A 64 -6.83 4.48 -9.74
C LEU A 64 -5.85 5.66 -9.76
N LYS A 65 -6.32 6.88 -9.49
CA LYS A 65 -5.46 8.07 -9.34
C LYS A 65 -4.45 7.86 -8.21
N TYR A 66 -4.90 7.42 -7.04
CA TYR A 66 -4.02 7.22 -5.88
C TYR A 66 -3.08 6.03 -6.07
N LEU A 67 -3.53 4.93 -6.69
CA LEU A 67 -2.65 3.81 -7.04
C LEU A 67 -1.51 4.24 -7.97
N ARG A 68 -1.82 5.04 -8.98
CA ARG A 68 -0.81 5.60 -9.88
C ARG A 68 0.17 6.49 -9.13
N MET A 69 -0.33 7.39 -8.29
CA MET A 69 0.52 8.29 -7.49
C MET A 69 1.44 7.51 -6.54
N LEU A 70 0.94 6.48 -5.86
CA LEU A 70 1.76 5.60 -5.00
C LEU A 70 2.83 4.86 -5.81
N SER A 71 2.53 4.47 -7.04
CA SER A 71 3.49 3.81 -7.93
C SER A 71 4.56 4.76 -8.46
N GLU A 72 4.17 5.95 -8.91
CA GLU A 72 5.10 7.02 -9.32
C GLU A 72 6.00 7.48 -8.16
N ALA A 73 5.53 7.41 -6.91
CA ALA A 73 6.33 7.69 -5.72
C ALA A 73 7.29 6.55 -5.32
N GLY A 74 7.25 5.40 -6.00
CA GLY A 74 8.07 4.23 -5.69
C GLY A 74 7.63 3.46 -4.44
N LEU A 75 6.39 3.66 -3.98
CA LEU A 75 5.83 2.94 -2.84
C LEU A 75 5.22 1.60 -3.25
N VAL A 76 4.75 1.51 -4.49
CA VAL A 76 4.04 0.34 -5.01
C VAL A 76 4.52 0.02 -6.42
N GLU A 77 4.94 -1.21 -6.65
CA GLU A 77 5.14 -1.75 -8.00
C GLU A 77 3.79 -2.17 -8.58
N GLU A 78 3.61 -1.93 -9.88
CA GLU A 78 2.45 -2.41 -10.61
C GLU A 78 2.85 -3.26 -11.81
N GLY A 79 1.97 -4.17 -12.21
CA GLY A 79 2.16 -4.98 -13.40
C GLY A 79 0.89 -5.68 -13.82
N MET A 80 1.00 -6.52 -14.85
CA MET A 80 -0.09 -7.38 -15.29
C MET A 80 0.37 -8.83 -15.37
N GLU A 81 -0.56 -9.75 -15.16
CA GLU A 81 -0.31 -11.17 -15.42
C GLU A 81 -1.55 -11.84 -16.02
N LYS A 82 -1.34 -12.93 -16.75
CA LYS A 82 -2.43 -13.74 -17.27
C LYS A 82 -2.97 -14.65 -16.16
N ARG A 83 -4.27 -14.57 -15.91
CA ARG A 83 -4.98 -15.53 -15.05
C ARG A 83 -6.13 -16.18 -15.80
N ARG A 84 -6.40 -17.44 -15.45
CA ARG A 84 -7.58 -18.15 -15.94
C ARG A 84 -8.74 -17.87 -15.00
N VAL A 85 -9.78 -17.23 -15.52
CA VAL A 85 -11.02 -16.90 -14.80
C VAL A 85 -12.16 -17.44 -15.66
N GLU A 86 -13.01 -18.29 -15.07
CA GLU A 86 -14.20 -18.85 -15.75
C GLU A 86 -13.89 -19.45 -17.14
N GLY A 87 -12.79 -20.19 -17.23
CA GLY A 87 -12.36 -20.85 -18.47
C GLY A 87 -11.65 -19.94 -19.50
N ARG A 88 -11.64 -18.61 -19.30
CA ARG A 88 -10.96 -17.63 -20.18
C ARG A 88 -9.65 -17.15 -19.57
N THR A 89 -8.67 -16.85 -20.43
CA THR A 89 -7.42 -16.23 -20.00
C THR A 89 -7.55 -14.72 -20.11
N VAL A 90 -7.42 -14.02 -19.00
CA VAL A 90 -7.53 -12.55 -18.92
C VAL A 90 -6.27 -11.96 -18.31
N TRP A 91 -5.91 -10.75 -18.75
CA TRP A 91 -4.86 -9.97 -18.10
C TRP A 91 -5.43 -9.28 -16.88
N VAL A 92 -4.81 -9.49 -15.72
CA VAL A 92 -5.21 -8.86 -14.46
C VAL A 92 -4.10 -7.95 -13.97
N LYS A 93 -4.46 -6.70 -13.65
CA LYS A 93 -3.54 -5.73 -13.06
C LYS A 93 -3.33 -6.02 -11.58
N TRP A 94 -2.08 -5.99 -11.15
CA TRP A 94 -1.67 -6.24 -9.77
C TRP A 94 -0.76 -5.14 -9.25
N TYR A 95 -0.69 -5.05 -7.93
CA TYR A 95 0.11 -4.12 -7.16
C TYR A 95 0.89 -4.88 -6.08
N SER A 96 2.12 -4.49 -5.81
CA SER A 96 2.95 -5.07 -4.75
C SER A 96 3.70 -3.96 -4.02
N PRO A 97 3.71 -3.91 -2.69
CA PRO A 97 4.49 -2.91 -1.97
C PRO A 97 6.00 -3.06 -2.22
N THR A 98 6.68 -1.96 -2.48
CA THR A 98 8.15 -1.92 -2.54
C THR A 98 8.74 -2.08 -1.13
N PHE A 99 10.06 -2.03 -0.99
CA PHE A 99 10.69 -1.99 0.33
C PHE A 99 10.12 -0.85 1.20
N LEU A 100 10.08 0.38 0.67
CA LEU A 100 9.52 1.53 1.39
C LEU A 100 8.02 1.38 1.63
N GLY A 101 7.27 0.89 0.63
CA GLY A 101 5.84 0.62 0.78
C GLY A 101 5.53 -0.33 1.93
N ARG A 102 6.32 -1.39 2.10
CA ARG A 102 6.16 -2.34 3.21
C ARG A 102 6.34 -1.68 4.57
N TRP A 103 7.34 -0.81 4.73
CA TRP A 103 7.55 -0.07 5.98
C TRP A 103 6.40 0.88 6.29
N LEU A 104 5.83 1.53 5.28
CA LEU A 104 4.63 2.36 5.48
C LEU A 104 3.41 1.51 5.86
N ILE A 105 3.21 0.35 5.25
CA ILE A 105 2.12 -0.56 5.64
C ILE A 105 2.28 -0.98 7.10
N LEU A 106 3.49 -1.38 7.52
CA LEU A 106 3.78 -1.75 8.91
C LEU A 106 3.54 -0.58 9.87
N LEU A 107 3.87 0.66 9.49
CA LEU A 107 3.58 1.86 10.29
C LEU A 107 2.07 2.09 10.47
N LEU A 108 1.27 1.75 9.45
CA LEU A 108 -0.19 1.93 9.47
C LEU A 108 -0.94 0.76 10.09
N THR A 109 -0.26 -0.37 10.32
CA THR A 109 -0.88 -1.57 10.89
C THR A 109 -0.93 -1.44 12.41
N PRO A 110 -2.10 -1.59 13.05
CA PRO A 110 -2.20 -1.60 14.51
C PRO A 110 -1.24 -2.61 15.14
N ARG A 111 -0.64 -2.26 16.27
CA ARG A 111 0.36 -3.11 16.93
C ARG A 111 -0.19 -4.49 17.26
N GLU A 112 -1.46 -4.55 17.64
CA GLU A 112 -2.16 -5.78 18.03
C GLU A 112 -2.31 -6.76 16.86
N GLU A 113 -2.22 -6.26 15.62
CA GLU A 113 -2.29 -7.05 14.38
C GLU A 113 -0.90 -7.49 13.88
N LEU A 114 0.18 -6.97 14.46
CA LEU A 114 1.56 -7.30 14.10
C LEU A 114 2.05 -8.53 14.88
N SER A 115 2.24 -9.65 14.18
CA SER A 115 3.00 -10.78 14.73
C SER A 115 4.50 -10.63 14.48
N PRO A 116 5.37 -11.12 15.38
CA PRO A 116 6.83 -11.15 15.16
C PRO A 116 7.28 -11.91 13.90
N LYS A 117 6.39 -12.71 13.29
CA LYS A 117 6.66 -13.43 12.03
C LYS A 117 6.43 -12.58 10.78
N GLN A 118 5.73 -11.43 10.91
CA GLN A 118 5.43 -10.52 9.81
C GLN A 118 6.48 -9.41 9.65
N ILE A 119 7.18 -9.07 10.74
CA ILE A 119 8.36 -8.18 10.77
C ILE A 119 9.56 -8.97 10.23
#